data_AF-U6DEW7-F1
#
_entry.id   AF-U6DEW7-F1
#
_cell.length_a   1.000
_cell.length_b   1.000
_cell.length_c   1.000
_cell.angle_alpha   90.00
_cell.angle_beta   90.00
_cell.angle_gamma   90.00
#
_symmetry.space_group_name_H-M   'P 1'
#
loop_
_entity.id
_entity.type
_entity.pdbx_description
1 polymer ?
#
loop_
_entity_poly.entity_id
_entity_poly.type
_entity_poly.pdbx_seq_one_letter_code
_entity_poly.pdbx_strand_id
1 'polypeptide(L)'
;KELEEESIRDNFVIVYELLDELMDFGFPQTTDSKILQEYITQQGNKLETGKSRVPPTVTNAVSWRSEGIKYKKNEVFIDVIESVNLLVNANGSVLLSEIVGTIKLKVFLSGMPELRLGLNDRVLFELTGRSKNKSVELEDVKFHQCVRLSRFDNDRTISFI
;
A
#
# COMPACT_ATOMS: atom_id res chain seq x y z
N LYS A 1 9.99 -1.71 -15.95
CA LYS A 1 8.98 -1.54 -17.01
C LYS A 1 8.70 -0.06 -17.07
N GLU A 2 8.95 0.55 -18.20
CA GLU A 2 8.72 1.98 -18.42
C GLU A 2 7.37 2.13 -19.11
N LEU A 3 6.67 3.24 -18.85
CA LEU A 3 5.40 3.57 -19.48
C LEU A 3 5.68 4.66 -20.52
N GLU A 4 5.71 4.25 -21.78
CA GLU A 4 6.08 5.12 -22.90
C GLU A 4 5.03 5.06 -24.02
N GLU A 5 5.16 5.92 -25.04
CA GLU A 5 4.26 5.93 -26.19
C GLU A 5 4.18 4.56 -26.88
N GLU A 6 5.32 3.90 -27.06
CA GLU A 6 5.40 2.55 -27.63
C GLU A 6 4.63 1.53 -26.76
N SER A 7 4.71 1.65 -25.42
CA SER A 7 3.96 0.80 -24.50
C SER A 7 2.45 0.90 -24.71
N ILE A 8 1.93 2.11 -24.98
CA ILE A 8 0.50 2.32 -25.24
C ILE A 8 0.11 1.74 -26.60
N ARG A 9 0.91 2.01 -27.64
CA ARG A 9 0.63 1.56 -29.02
C ARG A 9 0.62 0.04 -29.12
N ASP A 10 1.59 -0.62 -28.48
CA ASP A 10 1.73 -2.08 -28.54
C ASP A 10 0.73 -2.82 -27.66
N ASN A 11 0.17 -2.15 -26.64
CA ASN A 11 -0.72 -2.76 -25.66
C ASN A 11 -2.12 -2.11 -25.63
N PHE A 12 -2.56 -1.48 -26.73
CA PHE A 12 -3.80 -0.68 -26.73
C PHE A 12 -5.05 -1.47 -26.28
N VAL A 13 -5.11 -2.78 -26.57
CA VAL A 13 -6.23 -3.65 -26.15
C VAL A 13 -6.37 -3.68 -24.62
N ILE A 14 -5.29 -3.99 -23.89
CA ILE A 14 -5.33 -3.99 -22.42
C ILE A 14 -5.51 -2.59 -21.86
N VAL A 15 -5.00 -1.55 -22.54
CA VAL A 15 -5.23 -0.17 -22.10
C VAL A 15 -6.73 0.16 -22.13
N TYR A 16 -7.46 -0.24 -23.17
CA TYR A 16 -8.91 -0.05 -23.22
C TYR A 16 -9.64 -0.84 -22.14
N GLU A 17 -9.30 -2.11 -21.94
CA GLU A 17 -9.88 -2.94 -20.86
C GLU A 17 -9.62 -2.32 -19.48
N LEU A 18 -8.40 -1.83 -19.24
CA LEU A 18 -8.06 -1.15 -17.99
C LEU A 18 -8.88 0.12 -17.81
N LEU A 19 -9.06 0.94 -18.85
CA LEU A 19 -9.82 2.18 -18.73
C LEU A 19 -11.29 1.92 -18.41
N ASP A 20 -11.90 0.90 -19.01
CA ASP A 20 -13.29 0.50 -18.77
C ASP A 20 -13.49 -0.01 -17.33
N GLU A 21 -12.53 -0.78 -16.81
CA GLU A 21 -12.59 -1.37 -15.46
C GLU A 21 -12.16 -0.40 -14.34
N LEU A 22 -11.28 0.56 -14.65
CA LEU A 22 -10.81 1.55 -13.69
C LEU A 22 -11.89 2.59 -13.36
N MET A 23 -12.74 2.95 -14.33
CA MET A 23 -13.66 4.07 -14.20
C MET A 23 -14.95 3.84 -15.00
N ASP A 24 -16.08 3.87 -14.30
CA ASP A 24 -17.40 3.83 -14.93
C ASP A 24 -18.11 5.18 -14.70
N PHE A 25 -18.61 5.78 -15.79
CA PHE A 25 -19.34 7.05 -15.78
C PHE A 25 -18.61 8.20 -15.04
N GLY A 26 -17.27 8.22 -15.09
CA GLY A 26 -16.45 9.22 -14.40
C GLY A 26 -16.15 8.92 -12.92
N PHE A 27 -16.64 7.81 -12.39
CA PHE A 27 -16.42 7.35 -11.03
C PHE A 27 -15.37 6.23 -11.00
N PRO A 28 -14.24 6.40 -10.31
CA PRO A 28 -13.26 5.33 -10.13
C PRO A 28 -13.89 4.12 -9.45
N GLN A 29 -13.65 2.93 -9.99
CA GLN A 29 -14.15 1.65 -9.48
C GLN A 29 -13.01 0.89 -8.78
N THR A 30 -12.25 0.09 -9.54
CA THR A 30 -11.17 -0.75 -9.01
C THR A 30 -9.82 -0.26 -9.48
N THR A 31 -8.97 0.23 -8.58
CA THR A 31 -7.64 0.79 -8.94
C THR A 31 -6.45 -0.06 -8.44
N ASP A 32 -6.73 -1.15 -7.73
CA ASP A 32 -5.73 -2.08 -7.23
C ASP A 32 -5.20 -2.98 -8.35
N SER A 33 -4.06 -2.60 -8.94
CA SER A 33 -3.43 -3.31 -10.07
C SER A 33 -3.23 -4.82 -9.88
N LYS A 34 -2.95 -5.28 -8.66
CA LYS A 34 -2.78 -6.72 -8.36
C LYS A 34 -4.10 -7.49 -8.48
N ILE A 35 -5.22 -6.86 -8.16
CA ILE A 35 -6.55 -7.46 -8.26
C ILE A 35 -7.03 -7.42 -9.71
N LEU A 36 -6.81 -6.30 -10.40
CA LEU A 36 -7.12 -6.17 -11.83
C LEU A 36 -6.41 -7.25 -12.67
N GLN A 37 -5.16 -7.59 -12.33
CA GLN A 37 -4.39 -8.64 -13.01
C GLN A 37 -5.01 -10.04 -12.92
N GLU A 38 -5.92 -10.31 -11.97
CA GLU A 38 -6.55 -11.62 -11.83
C GLU A 38 -7.58 -11.90 -12.93
N TYR A 39 -8.17 -10.84 -13.52
CA TYR A 39 -9.23 -10.99 -14.50
C TYR A 39 -9.03 -10.17 -15.79
N ILE A 40 -8.13 -9.18 -15.79
CA ILE A 40 -7.63 -8.48 -16.98
C ILE A 40 -6.26 -9.09 -17.36
N THR A 41 -6.29 -10.11 -18.21
CA THR A 41 -5.09 -10.87 -18.58
C THR A 41 -4.58 -10.50 -19.98
N GLN A 42 -3.31 -10.10 -20.10
CA GLN A 42 -2.63 -9.86 -21.39
C GLN A 42 -2.55 -11.09 -22.30
N GLN A 43 -2.78 -12.30 -21.78
CA GLN A 43 -2.77 -13.52 -22.57
C GLN A 43 -4.14 -13.70 -23.19
N GLY A 44 -4.22 -13.60 -24.52
CA GLY A 44 -5.43 -13.90 -25.27
C GLY A 44 -5.93 -15.29 -24.90
N ASN A 45 -7.01 -15.33 -24.11
CA ASN A 45 -7.63 -16.59 -23.76
C ASN A 45 -8.17 -17.21 -25.05
N LYS A 46 -7.57 -18.31 -25.47
CA LYS A 46 -8.29 -19.36 -26.22
C LYS A 46 -9.65 -19.49 -25.55
N LEU A 47 -10.70 -19.52 -26.37
CA LEU A 47 -12.11 -19.72 -25.98
C LEU A 47 -12.27 -20.91 -25.02
N GLU A 48 -11.95 -20.72 -23.75
CA GLU A 48 -12.43 -21.55 -22.66
C GLU A 48 -13.69 -20.84 -22.15
N THR A 49 -14.80 -21.54 -22.29
CA THR A 49 -16.16 -21.15 -21.89
C THR A 49 -16.35 -21.02 -20.37
N GLY A 50 -15.32 -20.56 -19.64
CA GLY A 50 -15.41 -20.11 -18.27
C GLY A 50 -15.30 -18.60 -18.26
N LYS A 51 -16.44 -17.89 -18.12
CA LYS A 51 -16.44 -16.44 -17.84
C LYS A 51 -15.40 -16.19 -16.75
N SER A 52 -14.37 -15.39 -17.03
CA SER A 52 -13.44 -14.90 -16.03
C SER A 52 -14.28 -14.31 -14.90
N ARG A 53 -14.41 -15.03 -13.78
CA ARG A 53 -15.27 -14.61 -12.68
C ARG A 53 -14.52 -13.51 -11.96
N VAL A 54 -15.11 -12.32 -11.93
CA VAL A 54 -14.62 -11.19 -11.14
C VAL A 54 -14.29 -11.71 -9.73
N PRO A 55 -13.06 -11.52 -9.23
CA PRO A 55 -12.68 -11.99 -7.91
C PRO A 55 -13.60 -11.37 -6.84
N PRO A 56 -14.01 -12.13 -5.82
CA PRO A 56 -14.82 -11.58 -4.72
C PRO A 56 -14.11 -10.43 -4.00
N THR A 57 -12.76 -10.38 -4.08
CA THR A 57 -11.92 -9.28 -3.59
C THR A 57 -12.36 -7.91 -4.09
N VAL A 58 -12.87 -7.81 -5.33
CA VAL A 58 -13.36 -6.54 -5.91
C VAL A 58 -14.56 -5.98 -5.11
N THR A 59 -15.40 -6.85 -4.57
CA THR A 59 -16.62 -6.49 -3.82
C THR A 59 -16.46 -6.58 -2.30
N ASN A 60 -15.36 -7.15 -1.83
CA ASN A 60 -15.11 -7.36 -0.40
C ASN A 60 -14.61 -6.08 0.28
N ALA A 61 -14.81 -6.00 1.59
CA ALA A 61 -14.26 -4.92 2.41
C ALA A 61 -12.73 -4.86 2.42
N VAL A 62 -12.07 -5.99 2.12
CA VAL A 62 -10.62 -6.06 1.90
C VAL A 62 -10.39 -6.18 0.40
N SER A 63 -10.14 -5.05 -0.27
CA SER A 63 -10.01 -4.95 -1.72
C SER A 63 -8.57 -5.05 -2.23
N TRP A 64 -7.58 -5.12 -1.35
CA TRP A 64 -6.15 -5.09 -1.71
C TRP A 64 -5.45 -6.44 -1.57
N ARG A 65 -6.15 -7.48 -1.10
CA ARG A 65 -5.56 -8.80 -0.85
C ARG A 65 -6.56 -9.93 -1.12
N SER A 66 -6.21 -10.80 -2.05
CA SER A 66 -7.01 -11.97 -2.39
C SER A 66 -6.85 -13.11 -1.40
N GLU A 67 -7.91 -13.90 -1.25
CA GLU A 67 -7.90 -15.12 -0.44
C GLU A 67 -7.08 -16.24 -1.11
N GLY A 68 -6.67 -17.25 -0.33
CA GLY A 68 -6.00 -18.43 -0.87
C GLY A 68 -4.52 -18.26 -1.23
N ILE A 69 -3.92 -17.08 -1.04
CA ILE A 69 -2.47 -16.86 -1.24
C ILE A 69 -1.68 -17.86 -0.39
N LYS A 70 -0.70 -18.55 -1.00
CA LYS A 70 0.14 -19.55 -0.32
C LYS A 70 1.60 -19.39 -0.70
N TYR A 71 2.47 -19.30 0.29
CA TYR A 71 3.92 -19.28 0.13
C TYR A 71 4.53 -20.51 0.78
N LYS A 72 5.67 -20.98 0.24
CA LYS A 72 6.44 -22.08 0.84
C LYS A 72 7.05 -21.68 2.19
N LYS A 73 7.43 -20.41 2.31
CA LYS A 73 8.00 -19.81 3.52
C LYS A 73 7.28 -18.49 3.76
N ASN A 74 6.80 -18.30 4.97
CA ASN A 74 6.16 -17.06 5.38
C ASN A 74 7.23 -16.08 5.87
N GLU A 75 7.40 -14.96 5.19
CA GLU A 75 8.40 -13.94 5.53
C GLU A 75 7.91 -12.53 5.20
N VAL A 76 8.38 -11.54 5.96
CA VAL A 76 8.08 -10.13 5.76
C VAL A 76 9.39 -9.37 5.80
N PHE A 77 9.63 -8.57 4.76
CA PHE A 77 10.75 -7.63 4.73
C PHE A 77 10.20 -6.23 4.97
N ILE A 78 10.90 -5.47 5.81
CA ILE A 78 10.51 -4.12 6.21
C ILE A 78 11.69 -3.20 5.94
N ASP A 79 11.48 -2.22 5.06
CA ASP A 79 12.44 -1.17 4.77
C ASP A 79 11.97 0.12 5.44
N VAL A 80 12.80 0.66 6.34
CA VAL A 80 12.57 1.98 6.96
C VAL A 80 13.48 2.97 6.27
N ILE A 81 12.89 3.87 5.50
CA ILE A 81 13.61 4.82 4.64
C ILE A 81 13.35 6.23 5.17
N GLU A 82 14.40 6.97 5.46
CA GLU A 82 14.32 8.35 5.94
C GLU A 82 14.96 9.29 4.91
N SER A 83 14.25 10.36 4.56
CA SER A 83 14.77 11.44 3.71
C SER A 83 14.88 12.71 4.53
N VAL A 84 16.07 13.30 4.56
CA VAL A 84 16.34 14.56 5.28
C VAL A 84 16.25 15.70 4.28
N ASN A 85 15.25 16.57 4.46
CA ASN A 85 15.11 17.79 3.68
C ASN A 85 15.74 18.92 4.46
N LEU A 86 16.74 19.58 3.87
CA LEU A 86 17.49 20.67 4.50
C LEU A 86 17.58 21.86 3.56
N LEU A 87 17.16 23.04 4.01
CA LEU A 87 17.35 24.30 3.33
C LEU A 87 18.25 25.21 4.17
N VAL A 88 19.37 25.63 3.60
CA VAL A 88 20.35 26.50 4.26
C VAL A 88 20.52 27.78 3.45
N ASN A 89 20.51 28.94 4.12
CA ASN A 89 20.75 30.21 3.45
C ASN A 89 22.25 30.43 3.18
N ALA A 90 22.59 31.46 2.39
CA ALA A 90 23.98 31.78 2.07
C ALA A 90 24.85 32.12 3.30
N ASN A 91 24.24 32.51 4.42
CA ASN A 91 24.92 32.79 5.69
C ASN A 91 25.19 31.53 6.52
N GLY A 92 24.79 30.34 6.04
CA GLY A 92 24.93 29.07 6.77
C GLY A 92 23.86 28.82 7.82
N SER A 93 22.81 29.65 7.91
CA SER A 93 21.68 29.41 8.82
C SER A 93 20.66 28.46 8.18
N VAL A 94 20.20 27.47 8.96
CA VAL A 94 19.17 26.53 8.54
C VAL A 94 17.80 27.23 8.52
N LEU A 95 17.13 27.20 7.38
CA LEU A 95 15.78 27.73 7.18
C LEU A 95 14.71 26.65 7.34
N LEU A 96 14.98 25.44 6.84
CA LEU A 96 14.09 24.28 6.93
C LEU A 96 14.93 23.04 7.22
N SER A 97 14.47 22.22 8.16
CA SER A 97 15.04 20.91 8.46
C SER A 97 13.91 19.99 8.87
N GLU A 98 13.54 19.05 8.00
CA GLU A 98 12.50 18.05 8.25
C GLU A 98 12.97 16.66 7.83
N ILE A 99 12.37 15.63 8.43
CA ILE A 99 12.63 14.23 8.09
C ILE A 99 11.33 13.63 7.59
N VAL A 100 11.33 13.18 6.35
CA VAL A 100 10.20 12.44 5.76
C VAL A 100 10.55 10.96 5.78
N GLY A 101 9.92 10.22 6.70
CA GLY A 101 10.05 8.77 6.84
C GLY A 101 9.04 8.00 5.99
N THR A 102 9.44 6.86 5.43
CA THR A 102 8.57 5.92 4.72
C THR A 102 8.91 4.49 5.13
N ILE A 103 7.90 3.74 5.57
CA ILE A 103 8.03 2.31 5.85
C ILE A 103 7.46 1.54 4.66
N LYS A 104 8.30 0.79 3.95
CA LYS A 104 7.89 -0.08 2.85
C LYS A 104 7.92 -1.54 3.29
N LEU A 105 6.85 -2.28 3.01
CA LEU A 105 6.77 -3.69 3.34
C LEU A 105 6.75 -4.55 2.08
N LYS A 106 7.53 -5.64 2.09
CA LYS A 106 7.45 -6.72 1.12
C LYS A 106 6.96 -7.98 1.85
N VAL A 107 5.69 -8.32 1.63
CA VAL A 107 4.97 -9.33 2.43
C VAL A 107 4.79 -10.62 1.63
N PHE A 108 5.37 -11.71 2.11
CA PHE A 108 5.21 -13.07 1.59
C PHE A 108 4.54 -13.94 2.64
N LEU A 109 3.25 -13.72 2.89
CA LEU A 109 2.48 -14.46 3.88
C LEU A 109 1.31 -15.21 3.24
N SER A 110 1.04 -16.41 3.75
CA SER A 110 -0.08 -17.25 3.33
C SER A 110 -1.39 -16.86 4.03
N GLY A 111 -2.52 -17.02 3.34
CA GLY A 111 -3.85 -16.72 3.86
C GLY A 111 -4.15 -15.22 3.99
N MET A 112 -4.97 -14.87 4.97
CA MET A 112 -5.38 -13.49 5.30
C MET A 112 -4.90 -13.11 6.71
N PRO A 113 -3.57 -12.92 6.91
CA PRO A 113 -3.03 -12.60 8.24
C PRO A 113 -3.32 -11.13 8.60
N GLU A 114 -3.70 -10.89 9.85
CA GLU A 114 -3.70 -9.55 10.42
C GLU A 114 -2.34 -9.27 11.07
N LEU A 115 -1.64 -8.23 10.59
CA LEU A 115 -0.37 -7.76 11.10
C LEU A 115 -0.56 -6.55 12.00
N ARG A 116 0.27 -6.47 13.04
CA ARG A 116 0.38 -5.31 13.92
C ARG A 116 1.81 -4.81 13.94
N LEU A 117 1.99 -3.52 13.64
CA LEU A 117 3.30 -2.86 13.68
C LEU A 117 3.37 -1.97 14.93
N GLY A 118 4.40 -2.20 15.74
CA GLY A 118 4.72 -1.35 16.88
C GLY A 118 5.91 -0.46 16.55
N LEU A 119 5.75 0.85 16.75
CA LEU A 119 6.83 1.83 16.69
C LEU A 119 7.08 2.38 18.09
N ASN A 120 8.25 2.98 18.31
CA ASN A 120 8.54 3.73 19.53
C ASN A 120 7.89 5.13 19.50
N ASP A 121 6.61 5.20 19.12
CA ASP A 121 5.82 6.43 19.08
C ASP A 121 5.75 7.06 20.47
N ARG A 122 6.18 8.32 20.59
CA ARG A 122 6.17 9.09 21.82
C ARG A 122 4.79 9.12 22.47
N VAL A 123 3.73 9.32 21.68
CA VAL A 123 2.35 9.40 22.21
C VAL A 123 1.93 8.06 22.82
N LEU A 124 2.24 6.95 22.14
CA LEU A 124 1.97 5.61 22.65
C LEU A 124 2.77 5.33 23.95
N PHE A 125 4.01 5.78 24.02
CA PHE A 125 4.87 5.56 25.19
C PHE A 125 4.44 6.43 26.38
N GLU A 126 3.91 7.62 26.15
CA GLU A 126 3.28 8.45 27.19
C GLU A 126 2.01 7.79 27.74
N LEU A 127 1.13 7.29 26.86
CA LEU A 127 -0.10 6.57 27.27
C LEU A 127 0.17 5.29 28.07
N THR A 128 1.30 4.62 27.81
CA THR A 128 1.68 3.35 28.46
C THR A 128 2.63 3.52 29.64
N GLY A 129 2.95 4.76 30.05
CA GLY A 129 3.82 5.05 31.19
C GLY A 129 5.31 4.74 30.95
N ARG A 130 5.74 4.62 29.69
CA ARG A 130 7.11 4.30 29.26
C ARG A 130 7.92 5.51 28.79
N SER A 131 7.52 6.72 29.21
CA SER A 131 8.06 8.01 28.79
C SER A 131 9.59 8.18 28.96
N LYS A 132 10.25 7.39 29.83
CA LYS A 132 11.72 7.42 30.01
C LYS A 132 12.51 6.74 28.89
N ASN A 133 11.86 6.03 27.98
CA ASN A 133 12.52 5.33 26.88
C ASN A 133 12.67 6.24 25.65
N LYS A 134 13.69 5.98 24.82
CA LYS A 134 13.89 6.69 23.55
C LYS A 134 12.65 6.53 22.64
N SER A 135 11.96 7.62 22.37
CA SER A 135 10.79 7.68 21.50
C SER A 135 11.05 8.55 20.27
N VAL A 136 10.21 8.40 19.26
CA VAL A 136 10.12 9.28 18.10
C VAL A 136 8.80 10.03 18.17
N GLU A 137 8.85 11.33 17.93
CA GLU A 137 7.67 12.17 17.80
C GLU A 137 7.31 12.24 16.31
N LEU A 138 6.08 11.81 15.99
CA LEU A 138 5.57 11.79 14.63
C LEU A 138 4.58 12.93 14.48
N GLU A 139 4.96 13.98 13.73
CA GLU A 139 4.11 15.16 13.52
C GLU A 139 2.86 14.81 12.71
N ASP A 140 3.03 14.06 11.61
CA ASP A 140 1.94 13.57 10.77
C ASP A 140 2.29 12.17 10.25
N VAL A 141 1.27 11.33 10.08
CA VAL A 141 1.40 9.98 9.56
C VAL A 141 0.31 9.72 8.53
N LYS A 142 0.72 9.25 7.35
CA LYS A 142 -0.20 8.77 6.32
C LYS A 142 -0.07 7.26 6.18
N PHE A 143 -1.19 6.57 6.17
CA PHE A 143 -1.24 5.12 6.06
C PHE A 143 -1.81 4.68 4.72
N HIS A 144 -1.41 3.48 4.30
CA HIS A 144 -2.08 2.77 3.22
C HIS A 144 -3.50 2.37 3.66
N GLN A 145 -4.40 2.17 2.68
CA GLN A 145 -5.81 1.77 2.91
C GLN A 145 -5.98 0.49 3.75
N CYS A 146 -4.94 -0.33 3.84
CA CYS A 146 -4.97 -1.56 4.61
C CYS A 146 -4.94 -1.35 6.14
N VAL A 147 -4.57 -0.16 6.61
CA VAL A 147 -4.48 0.15 8.05
C VAL A 147 -5.84 0.56 8.59
N ARG A 148 -6.22 -0.03 9.72
CA ARG A 148 -7.45 0.32 10.45
C ARG A 148 -7.26 1.62 11.22
N LEU A 149 -7.56 2.75 10.58
CA LEU A 149 -7.42 4.10 11.17
C LEU A 149 -8.14 4.23 12.52
N SER A 150 -9.34 3.66 12.65
CA SER A 150 -10.09 3.68 13.91
C SER A 150 -9.37 3.02 15.09
N ARG A 151 -8.52 2.02 14.86
CA ARG A 151 -7.68 1.45 15.94
C ARG A 151 -6.52 2.38 16.26
N PHE A 152 -5.87 2.92 15.23
CA PHE A 152 -4.78 3.86 15.41
C PHE A 152 -5.20 5.12 16.19
N ASP A 153 -6.39 5.66 15.92
CA ASP A 153 -6.89 6.83 16.65
C ASP A 153 -7.18 6.54 18.13
N ASN A 154 -7.60 5.30 18.45
CA ASN A 154 -7.96 4.92 19.81
C ASN A 154 -6.75 4.59 20.69
N ASP A 155 -5.81 3.78 20.19
CA ASP A 155 -4.70 3.24 21.00
C ASP A 155 -3.34 3.30 20.30
N ARG A 156 -3.24 4.04 19.19
CA ARG A 156 -2.03 4.17 18.37
C ARG A 156 -1.54 2.84 17.78
N THR A 157 -2.39 1.81 17.72
CA THR A 157 -2.05 0.52 17.12
C THR A 157 -2.16 0.56 15.60
N ILE A 158 -1.04 0.31 14.92
CA ILE A 158 -1.03 0.12 13.46
C ILE A 158 -1.40 -1.34 13.17
N SER A 159 -2.66 -1.58 12.81
CA SER A 159 -3.22 -2.92 12.52
C SER A 159 -3.68 -2.98 11.06
N PHE A 160 -3.22 -3.97 10.29
CA PHE A 160 -3.55 -4.09 8.87
C PHE A 160 -3.57 -5.55 8.38
N ILE A 161 -4.19 -5.77 7.22
CA ILE A 161 -4.21 -7.05 6.49
C ILE A 161 -3.39 -6.91 5.22
#